data_AF-A0A1F7RKY3-F1
#
_entry.id   AF-A0A1F7RKY3-F1
#
_cell.length_a   1.000
_cell.length_b   1.000
_cell.length_c   1.000
_cell.angle_alpha   90.00
_cell.angle_beta   90.00
_cell.angle_gamma   90.00
#
_symmetry.space_group_name_H-M   'P 1'
#
loop_
_entity.id
_entity.type
_entity.pdbx_description
1 polymer ?
#
loop_
_entity_poly.entity_id
_entity_poly.type
_entity_poly.pdbx_seq_one_letter_code
_entity_poly.pdbx_strand_id
1 'polypeptide(L)'
;SCIFGWPLFEKKEINLRNIIIGIALAILLYIIFWTGNKFIIFLSSLKPGLVPERIENLNSIYANRGMFSSYVISALLFFPIGFGEEIFWRGFIQRFLTGKWNPLVAITVTTFLYVMVHVPTGNPILILAAFTCGLFWGSSYRLSGSIIPVLVSHMVWDPFIFVIMPIK
;
A
#
# COMPACT_ATOMS: atom_id res chain seq x y z
N SER A 1 9.11 13.70 -18.60
CA SER A 1 7.68 13.82 -18.98
C SER A 1 6.93 14.41 -17.81
N CYS A 2 6.14 15.45 -18.02
CA CYS A 2 5.29 16.03 -16.99
C CYS A 2 3.90 15.38 -17.05
N ILE A 3 3.36 14.98 -15.91
CA ILE A 3 1.98 14.52 -15.75
C ILE A 3 1.31 15.52 -14.79
N PHE A 4 0.12 16.02 -15.15
CA PHE A 4 -0.61 17.04 -14.39
C PHE A 4 0.17 18.35 -14.11
N GLY A 5 1.11 18.71 -15.00
CA GLY A 5 1.94 19.92 -14.86
C GLY A 5 3.22 19.75 -14.02
N TRP A 6 3.49 18.55 -13.49
CA TRP A 6 4.66 18.27 -12.66
C TRP A 6 5.51 17.14 -13.26
N PRO A 7 6.84 17.15 -13.11
CA PRO A 7 7.63 15.97 -13.39
C PRO A 7 7.23 14.83 -12.44
N LEU A 8 7.00 13.64 -13.00
CA LEU A 8 6.69 12.40 -12.26
C LEU A 8 7.68 12.16 -11.11
N PHE A 9 8.96 12.25 -11.44
CA PHE A 9 10.11 12.28 -10.54
C PHE A 9 11.28 12.85 -11.33
N GLU A 10 12.27 13.40 -10.63
CA GLU A 10 13.52 13.84 -11.24
C GLU A 10 14.47 12.66 -11.43
N LYS A 11 15.29 12.66 -12.49
CA LYS A 11 16.26 11.58 -12.73
C LYS A 11 17.20 11.35 -11.54
N LYS A 12 17.53 12.40 -10.79
CA LYS A 12 18.38 12.35 -9.58
C LYS A 12 17.76 11.53 -8.43
N GLU A 13 16.43 11.38 -8.43
CA GLU A 13 15.71 10.60 -7.43
C GLU A 13 15.89 9.08 -7.66
N ILE A 14 16.22 8.67 -8.89
CA ILE A 14 16.57 7.28 -9.21
C ILE A 14 18.03 7.08 -8.82
N ASN A 15 18.24 6.70 -7.56
CA ASN A 15 19.55 6.37 -7.04
C ASN A 15 19.45 5.14 -6.11
N LEU A 16 20.59 4.49 -5.90
CA LEU A 16 20.67 3.27 -5.11
C LEU A 16 20.15 3.45 -3.68
N ARG A 17 20.38 4.62 -3.07
CA ARG A 17 19.89 4.94 -1.72
C ARG A 17 18.37 4.87 -1.66
N ASN A 18 17.66 5.51 -2.60
CA ASN A 18 16.20 5.50 -2.63
C ASN A 18 15.62 4.11 -2.91
N ILE A 19 16.29 3.31 -3.74
CA ILE A 19 15.92 1.91 -3.99
C ILE A 19 16.07 1.08 -2.71
N ILE A 20 17.20 1.20 -2.01
CA ILE A 20 17.44 0.49 -0.74
C ILE A 20 16.41 0.88 0.31
N ILE A 21 16.11 2.18 0.46
CA ILE A 21 15.07 2.66 1.37
C ILE A 21 13.72 2.03 0.98
N GLY A 22 13.37 1.96 -0.29
CA GLY A 22 12.13 1.34 -0.74
C GLY A 22 12.03 -0.15 -0.39
N ILE A 23 13.09 -0.91 -0.59
CA ILE A 23 13.15 -2.33 -0.18
C ILE A 23 13.01 -2.46 1.34
N ALA A 24 13.71 -1.62 2.11
CA ALA A 24 13.61 -1.61 3.57
C ALA A 24 12.18 -1.27 4.04
N LEU A 25 11.51 -0.31 3.38
CA LEU A 25 10.11 0.04 3.65
C LEU A 25 9.17 -1.13 3.33
N ALA A 26 9.39 -1.86 2.24
CA ALA A 26 8.61 -3.06 1.92
C ALA A 26 8.75 -4.14 3.00
N ILE A 27 9.98 -4.42 3.46
CA ILE A 27 10.23 -5.38 4.54
C ILE A 27 9.57 -4.92 5.85
N LEU A 28 9.72 -3.64 6.21
CA LEU A 28 9.11 -3.08 7.41
C LEU A 28 7.58 -3.19 7.35
N LEU A 29 6.98 -2.84 6.23
CA LEU A 29 5.53 -2.94 6.03
C LEU A 29 5.07 -4.39 6.13
N TYR A 30 5.81 -5.34 5.57
CA TYR A 30 5.53 -6.76 5.71
C TYR A 30 5.51 -7.19 7.20
N ILE A 31 6.50 -6.76 7.99
CA ILE A 31 6.57 -7.05 9.44
C ILE A 31 5.38 -6.42 10.18
N ILE A 32 4.98 -5.20 9.83
CA ILE A 32 3.80 -4.52 10.40
C ILE A 32 2.54 -5.38 10.15
N PHE A 33 2.31 -5.83 8.92
CA PHE A 33 1.16 -6.66 8.59
C PHE A 33 1.20 -8.03 9.26
N TRP A 34 2.39 -8.66 9.33
CA TRP A 34 2.56 -9.93 10.01
C TRP A 34 2.23 -9.82 11.50
N THR A 35 2.72 -8.76 12.16
CA THR A 35 2.45 -8.49 13.57
C THR A 35 0.97 -8.15 13.81
N GLY A 36 0.40 -7.30 12.96
CA GLY A 36 -1.03 -6.95 13.00
C GLY A 36 -1.93 -8.18 12.84
N ASN A 37 -1.56 -9.11 11.96
CA ASN A 37 -2.26 -10.37 11.81
C ASN A 37 -2.21 -11.24 13.07
N LYS A 38 -1.03 -11.36 13.72
CA LYS A 38 -0.91 -12.08 15.00
C LYS A 38 -1.75 -11.44 16.10
N PHE A 39 -1.81 -10.11 16.13
CA PHE A 39 -2.63 -9.37 17.07
C PHE A 39 -4.13 -9.60 16.84
N ILE A 40 -4.59 -9.62 15.59
CA ILE A 40 -5.98 -9.95 15.23
C ILE A 40 -6.34 -11.38 15.69
N ILE A 41 -5.45 -12.35 15.48
CA ILE A 41 -5.65 -13.74 15.95
C ILE A 41 -5.76 -13.79 17.47
N PHE A 42 -4.85 -13.09 18.17
CA PHE A 42 -4.88 -13.00 19.63
C PHE A 42 -6.18 -12.37 20.15
N LEU A 43 -6.63 -11.24 19.59
CA LEU A 43 -7.89 -10.61 19.97
C LEU A 43 -9.10 -11.53 19.72
N SER A 44 -9.09 -12.25 18.60
CA SER A 44 -10.14 -13.22 18.26
C SER A 44 -10.20 -14.38 19.26
N SER A 45 -9.06 -14.78 19.83
CA SER A 45 -9.00 -15.80 20.89
C SER A 45 -9.57 -15.30 22.23
N LEU A 46 -9.47 -14.00 22.52
CA LEU A 46 -9.99 -13.41 23.75
C LEU A 46 -11.50 -13.19 23.70
N LYS A 47 -12.03 -12.79 22.54
CA LYS A 47 -13.48 -12.56 22.36
C LYS A 47 -13.89 -12.96 20.94
N PRO A 48 -14.37 -14.21 20.76
CA PRO A 48 -14.93 -14.68 19.51
C PRO A 48 -16.03 -13.72 19.02
N GLY A 49 -15.94 -13.28 17.76
CA GLY A 49 -16.91 -12.36 17.14
C GLY A 49 -16.56 -10.85 17.21
N LEU A 50 -15.46 -10.44 17.84
CA LEU A 50 -14.98 -9.04 17.75
C LEU A 50 -14.52 -8.64 16.35
N VAL A 51 -13.93 -9.59 15.64
CA VAL A 51 -13.40 -9.38 14.28
C VAL A 51 -14.28 -10.21 13.34
N PRO A 52 -14.76 -9.63 12.22
CA PRO A 52 -15.53 -10.39 11.22
C PRO A 52 -14.76 -11.63 10.75
N GLU A 53 -15.46 -12.67 10.30
CA GLU A 53 -14.85 -13.95 9.96
C GLU A 53 -13.63 -13.77 9.04
N ARG A 54 -12.46 -13.99 9.64
CA ARG A 54 -11.16 -13.75 9.02
C ARG A 54 -10.97 -14.59 7.76
N ILE A 55 -11.53 -15.79 7.75
CA ILE A 55 -11.41 -16.75 6.65
C ILE A 55 -12.14 -16.23 5.41
N GLU A 56 -13.36 -15.71 5.54
CA GLU A 56 -14.11 -15.15 4.41
C GLU A 56 -13.41 -13.91 3.83
N ASN A 57 -12.90 -13.02 4.70
CA ASN A 57 -12.18 -11.83 4.29
C ASN A 57 -10.86 -12.16 3.56
N LEU A 58 -10.06 -13.11 4.06
CA LEU A 58 -8.84 -13.54 3.37
C LEU A 58 -9.16 -14.28 2.06
N ASN A 59 -10.19 -15.12 2.05
CA ASN A 59 -10.62 -15.83 0.85
C ASN A 59 -11.04 -14.86 -0.26
N SER A 60 -11.76 -13.78 0.06
CA SER A 60 -12.15 -12.78 -0.94
C SER A 60 -10.95 -12.04 -1.57
N ILE A 61 -9.89 -11.77 -0.79
CA ILE A 61 -8.64 -11.18 -1.29
C ILE A 61 -7.94 -12.16 -2.25
N TYR A 62 -8.05 -13.46 -1.99
CA TYR A 62 -7.36 -14.50 -2.77
C TYR A 62 -8.25 -15.23 -3.79
N ALA A 63 -9.54 -14.89 -3.91
CA ALA A 63 -10.53 -15.62 -4.70
C ALA A 63 -10.18 -15.65 -6.19
N ASN A 64 -9.57 -14.59 -6.72
CA ASN A 64 -9.22 -14.48 -8.14
C ASN A 64 -7.95 -15.24 -8.54
N ARG A 65 -7.24 -15.89 -7.59
CA ARG A 65 -6.01 -16.65 -7.89
C ARG A 65 -6.23 -17.87 -8.78
N GLY A 66 -7.46 -18.37 -8.89
CA GLY A 66 -7.77 -19.53 -9.74
C GLY A 66 -7.84 -19.23 -11.24
N MET A 67 -7.98 -17.95 -11.63
CA MET A 67 -8.20 -17.56 -13.03
C MET A 67 -6.92 -17.23 -13.80
N PHE A 68 -5.85 -16.84 -13.10
CA PHE A 68 -4.57 -16.43 -13.71
C PHE A 68 -3.40 -17.08 -12.97
N SER A 69 -2.29 -17.30 -13.68
CA SER A 69 -1.08 -17.83 -13.03
C SER A 69 -0.55 -16.85 -11.99
N SER A 70 0.02 -17.38 -10.90
CA SER A 70 0.66 -16.57 -9.84
C SER A 70 1.70 -15.59 -10.39
N TYR A 71 2.38 -15.95 -11.49
CA TYR A 71 3.34 -15.07 -12.16
C TYR A 71 2.68 -13.85 -12.80
N VAL A 72 1.54 -14.04 -13.48
CA VAL A 72 0.79 -12.93 -14.10
C VAL A 72 0.22 -12.00 -13.02
N ILE A 73 -0.35 -12.56 -11.95
CA ILE A 73 -0.87 -11.76 -10.83
C ILE A 73 0.25 -10.96 -10.18
N SER A 74 1.39 -11.58 -9.86
CA SER A 74 2.55 -10.88 -9.30
C SER A 74 3.08 -9.80 -10.23
N ALA A 75 3.12 -10.06 -11.54
CA ALA A 75 3.56 -9.09 -12.53
C ALA A 75 2.63 -7.88 -12.53
N LEU A 76 1.30 -8.08 -12.57
CA LEU A 76 0.31 -7.00 -12.57
C LEU A 76 0.35 -6.16 -11.28
N LEU A 77 0.45 -6.82 -10.12
CA LEU A 77 0.61 -6.18 -8.82
C LEU A 77 1.85 -5.30 -8.77
N PHE A 78 3.00 -5.84 -9.22
CA PHE A 78 4.24 -5.07 -9.34
C PHE A 78 4.08 -3.91 -10.34
N PHE A 79 3.57 -4.20 -11.54
CA PHE A 79 3.32 -3.26 -12.62
C PHE A 79 2.20 -3.76 -13.57
N PRO A 80 1.18 -2.95 -13.87
CA PRO A 80 1.13 -1.51 -13.67
C PRO A 80 0.49 -1.05 -12.35
N ILE A 81 -0.05 -1.96 -11.53
CA ILE A 81 -0.91 -1.59 -10.40
C ILE A 81 -0.16 -0.77 -9.35
N GLY A 82 0.85 -1.35 -8.68
CA GLY A 82 1.61 -0.66 -7.64
C GLY A 82 2.29 0.62 -8.16
N PHE A 83 2.76 0.61 -9.41
CA PHE A 83 3.28 1.82 -10.04
C PHE A 83 2.21 2.90 -10.21
N GLY A 84 1.09 2.57 -10.84
CA GLY A 84 0.01 3.50 -11.16
C GLY A 84 -0.63 4.09 -9.90
N GLU A 85 -0.83 3.27 -8.87
CA GLU A 85 -1.36 3.72 -7.58
C GLU A 85 -0.46 4.76 -6.92
N GLU A 86 0.85 4.53 -6.83
CA GLU A 86 1.75 5.52 -6.21
C GLU A 86 1.83 6.82 -7.02
N ILE A 87 1.85 6.73 -8.35
CA ILE A 87 1.80 7.93 -9.20
C ILE A 87 0.52 8.73 -8.94
N PHE A 88 -0.63 8.07 -8.86
CA PHE A 88 -1.90 8.74 -8.62
C PHE A 88 -2.01 9.30 -7.20
N TRP A 89 -1.75 8.49 -6.17
CA TRP A 89 -1.97 8.88 -4.78
C TRP A 89 -0.88 9.82 -4.27
N ARG A 90 0.41 9.50 -4.49
CA ARG A 90 1.53 10.29 -3.93
C ARG A 90 1.98 11.34 -4.94
N GLY A 91 2.17 10.93 -6.19
CA GLY A 91 2.64 11.80 -7.26
C GLY A 91 1.65 12.91 -7.63
N PHE A 92 0.35 12.66 -7.50
CA PHE A 92 -0.70 13.62 -7.86
C PHE A 92 -1.49 14.12 -6.63
N ILE A 93 -2.33 13.30 -5.99
CA ILE A 93 -3.27 13.76 -4.95
C ILE A 93 -2.53 14.36 -3.74
N GLN A 94 -1.64 13.59 -3.09
CA GLN A 94 -0.95 14.06 -1.89
C GLN A 94 -0.04 15.25 -2.19
N ARG A 95 0.69 15.22 -3.33
CA ARG A 95 1.55 16.31 -3.76
C ARG A 95 0.76 17.60 -3.98
N PHE A 96 -0.37 17.52 -4.68
CA PHE A 96 -1.25 18.64 -4.92
C PHE A 96 -1.79 19.25 -3.61
N LEU A 97 -2.28 18.40 -2.70
CA LEU A 97 -2.80 18.84 -1.41
C LEU A 97 -1.72 19.45 -0.52
N THR A 98 -0.48 18.93 -0.57
CA THR A 98 0.66 19.48 0.16
C THR A 98 1.03 20.89 -0.32
N GLY A 99 0.79 21.22 -1.59
CA GLY A 99 0.98 22.58 -2.12
C GLY A 99 -0.08 23.59 -1.65
N LYS A 100 -1.21 23.12 -1.10
CA LYS A 100 -2.33 23.98 -0.68
C LYS A 100 -2.54 24.00 0.83
N TRP A 101 -2.23 22.91 1.51
CA TRP A 101 -2.54 22.68 2.92
C TRP A 101 -1.30 22.23 3.70
N ASN A 102 -1.43 22.15 5.02
CA ASN A 102 -0.41 21.55 5.87
C ASN A 102 -0.11 20.11 5.41
N PRO A 103 1.16 19.68 5.32
CA PRO A 103 1.54 18.33 4.90
C PRO A 103 0.84 17.19 5.67
N LEU A 104 0.56 17.36 6.96
CA LEU A 104 -0.16 16.35 7.76
C LEU A 104 -1.62 16.23 7.30
N VAL A 105 -2.28 17.36 7.03
CA VAL A 105 -3.64 17.38 6.50
C VAL A 105 -3.67 16.74 5.11
N ALA A 106 -2.67 17.01 4.27
CA ALA A 106 -2.54 16.37 2.96
C ALA A 106 -2.41 14.84 3.06
N ILE A 107 -1.58 14.33 3.99
CA ILE A 107 -1.48 12.88 4.25
C ILE A 107 -2.83 12.33 4.71
N THR A 108 -3.46 12.94 5.71
CA THR A 108 -4.72 12.45 6.28
C THR A 108 -5.82 12.39 5.23
N VAL A 109 -6.01 13.46 4.44
CA VAL A 109 -7.04 13.49 3.39
C VAL A 109 -6.72 12.50 2.28
N THR A 110 -5.47 12.39 1.86
CA THR A 110 -5.09 11.42 0.81
C THR A 110 -5.32 9.99 1.28
N THR A 111 -4.91 9.65 2.51
CA THR A 111 -5.18 8.34 3.12
C THR A 111 -6.68 8.08 3.21
N PHE A 112 -7.47 9.07 3.65
CA PHE A 112 -8.92 8.90 3.73
C PHE A 112 -9.53 8.56 2.37
N LEU A 113 -9.17 9.30 1.33
CA LEU A 113 -9.64 9.02 -0.03
C LEU A 113 -9.17 7.65 -0.53
N TYR A 114 -7.92 7.26 -0.23
CA TYR A 114 -7.38 5.95 -0.57
C TYR A 114 -8.15 4.81 0.11
N VAL A 115 -8.53 4.98 1.38
CA VAL A 115 -9.37 4.00 2.09
C VAL A 115 -10.77 3.94 1.48
N MET A 116 -11.36 5.08 1.12
CA MET A 116 -12.71 5.13 0.57
C MET A 116 -12.86 4.35 -0.74
N VAL A 117 -11.84 4.32 -1.61
CA VAL A 117 -11.92 3.50 -2.84
C VAL A 117 -11.96 1.99 -2.55
N HIS A 118 -11.54 1.57 -1.36
CA HIS A 118 -11.59 0.18 -0.92
C HIS A 118 -12.86 -0.17 -0.15
N VAL A 119 -13.68 0.80 0.28
CA VAL A 119 -14.94 0.54 1.00
C VAL A 119 -15.93 -0.33 0.22
N PRO A 120 -16.12 -0.15 -1.12
CA PRO A 120 -17.03 -0.99 -1.90
C PRO A 120 -16.65 -2.49 -1.93
N THR A 121 -15.43 -2.85 -1.52
CA THR A 121 -15.01 -4.26 -1.44
C THR A 121 -15.74 -5.03 -0.34
N GLY A 122 -16.36 -4.33 0.63
CA GLY A 122 -17.06 -4.94 1.75
C GLY A 122 -16.14 -5.73 2.69
N ASN A 123 -14.81 -5.61 2.54
CA ASN A 123 -13.83 -6.38 3.30
C ASN A 123 -13.12 -5.50 4.34
N PRO A 124 -13.45 -5.63 5.64
CA PRO A 124 -12.85 -4.80 6.69
C PRO A 124 -11.33 -4.97 6.82
N ILE A 125 -10.79 -6.15 6.49
CA ILE A 125 -9.34 -6.40 6.52
C ILE A 125 -8.65 -5.61 5.39
N LEU A 126 -9.24 -5.57 4.20
CA LEU A 126 -8.71 -4.80 3.08
C LEU A 126 -8.82 -3.29 3.31
N ILE A 127 -9.91 -2.83 3.91
CA ILE A 127 -10.08 -1.42 4.30
C ILE A 127 -9.03 -1.01 5.35
N LEU A 128 -8.80 -1.85 6.36
CA LEU A 128 -7.76 -1.63 7.36
C LEU A 128 -6.36 -1.66 6.73
N ALA A 129 -6.11 -2.59 5.81
CA ALA A 129 -4.86 -2.65 5.05
C ALA A 129 -4.62 -1.35 4.27
N ALA A 130 -5.62 -0.87 3.52
CA ALA A 130 -5.55 0.39 2.78
C ALA A 130 -5.29 1.58 3.72
N PHE A 131 -5.87 1.59 4.93
CA PHE A 131 -5.59 2.64 5.92
C PHE A 131 -4.13 2.60 6.39
N THR A 132 -3.64 1.42 6.78
CA THR A 132 -2.24 1.24 7.20
C THR A 132 -1.27 1.62 6.09
N CYS A 133 -1.48 1.12 4.86
CA CYS A 133 -0.67 1.44 3.69
C CYS A 133 -0.73 2.92 3.31
N GLY A 134 -1.93 3.52 3.36
CA GLY A 134 -2.17 4.94 3.10
C GLY A 134 -1.32 5.83 4.00
N LEU A 135 -1.42 5.60 5.33
CA LEU A 135 -0.61 6.32 6.32
C LEU A 135 0.88 6.04 6.18
N PHE A 136 1.27 4.78 6.00
CA PHE A 136 2.67 4.37 5.95
C PHE A 136 3.37 5.02 4.76
N TRP A 137 2.94 4.72 3.53
CA TRP A 137 3.57 5.29 2.33
C TRP A 137 3.34 6.80 2.22
N GLY A 138 2.21 7.33 2.69
CA GLY A 138 1.98 8.77 2.71
C GLY A 138 2.97 9.51 3.61
N SER A 139 3.27 8.96 4.79
CA SER A 139 4.29 9.49 5.70
C SER A 139 5.70 9.29 5.14
N SER A 140 6.00 8.11 4.60
CA SER A 140 7.29 7.81 3.97
C SER A 140 7.59 8.73 2.80
N TYR A 141 6.61 9.03 1.95
CA TYR A 141 6.73 9.98 0.84
C TYR A 141 7.09 11.39 1.33
N ARG A 142 6.42 11.84 2.40
CA ARG A 142 6.74 13.13 3.02
C ARG A 142 8.15 13.15 3.60
N LEU A 143 8.57 12.07 4.27
CA LEU A 143 9.88 11.99 4.94
C LEU A 143 11.04 11.82 3.96
N SER A 144 10.85 11.06 2.88
CA SER A 144 11.87 10.87 1.85
C SER A 144 12.02 12.09 0.94
N GLY A 145 10.95 12.89 0.80
CA GLY A 145 10.87 13.95 -0.22
C GLY A 145 10.95 13.43 -1.66
N SER A 146 10.77 12.12 -1.85
CA SER A 146 10.89 11.44 -3.14
C SER A 146 9.86 10.33 -3.27
N ILE A 147 9.30 10.18 -4.47
CA ILE A 147 8.35 9.11 -4.76
C ILE A 147 9.05 7.75 -4.96
N ILE A 148 10.35 7.73 -5.29
CA ILE A 148 11.04 6.48 -5.65
C ILE A 148 11.05 5.44 -4.51
N PRO A 149 11.35 5.78 -3.24
CA PRO A 149 11.30 4.79 -2.18
C PRO A 149 9.91 4.18 -1.97
N VAL A 150 8.84 4.98 -2.03
CA VAL A 150 7.47 4.47 -1.84
C VAL A 150 6.99 3.68 -3.04
N LEU A 151 7.37 4.10 -4.25
CA LEU A 151 7.15 3.37 -5.50
C LEU A 151 7.77 1.97 -5.45
N VAL A 152 9.06 1.88 -5.14
CA VAL A 152 9.76 0.60 -5.00
C VAL A 152 9.13 -0.22 -3.87
N SER A 153 8.79 0.41 -2.74
CA SER A 153 8.19 -0.27 -1.60
C SER A 153 6.87 -0.93 -1.97
N HIS A 154 5.95 -0.20 -2.62
CA HIS A 154 4.63 -0.72 -3.00
C HIS A 154 4.76 -1.83 -4.05
N MET A 155 5.50 -1.56 -5.14
CA MET A 155 5.67 -2.52 -6.24
C MET A 155 6.27 -3.85 -5.75
N VAL A 156 7.20 -3.81 -4.78
CA VAL A 156 7.76 -5.03 -4.18
C VAL A 156 6.83 -5.66 -3.16
N TRP A 157 6.19 -4.87 -2.30
CA TRP A 157 5.40 -5.39 -1.19
C TRP A 157 4.15 -6.15 -1.64
N ASP A 158 3.43 -5.66 -2.65
CA ASP A 158 2.20 -6.29 -3.15
C ASP A 158 2.38 -7.76 -3.57
N PRO A 159 3.26 -8.10 -4.54
CA PRO A 159 3.47 -9.49 -4.92
C PRO A 159 3.99 -10.33 -3.76
N PHE A 160 4.75 -9.74 -2.82
CA PHE A 160 5.24 -10.45 -1.65
C PHE A 160 4.11 -10.87 -0.71
N ILE A 161 3.27 -9.94 -0.28
CA ILE A 161 2.21 -10.22 0.69
C ILE A 161 1.01 -10.93 0.05
N PHE A 162 0.77 -10.73 -1.24
CA PHE A 162 -0.37 -11.34 -1.93
C PHE A 162 -0.04 -12.62 -2.69
N VAL A 163 1.22 -12.94 -3.00
CA VAL A 163 1.53 -14.12 -3.82
C VAL A 163 2.68 -14.95 -3.27
N ILE A 164 3.86 -14.34 -3.06
CA ILE A 164 5.10 -15.06 -2.76
C ILE A 164 5.09 -15.61 -1.32
N MET A 165 4.76 -14.76 -0.35
CA MET A 165 4.74 -15.10 1.07
C MET A 165 3.46 -14.55 1.72
N PRO A 166 2.30 -15.13 1.40
CA PRO A 166 1.04 -14.63 1.91
C PRO A 166 0.88 -14.89 3.40
N ILE A 167 0.38 -13.88 4.12
CA ILE A 167 0.06 -13.97 5.53
C ILE A 167 -1.28 -14.70 5.68
N LYS A 168 -1.24 -15.88 6.30
CA LYS A 168 -2.40 -16.76 6.55
C LYS A 168 -2.86 -16.72 7.98
#